data_AF-A0A2Z6D427-F1
#
_entry.id   AF-A0A2Z6D427-F1
#
_cell.length_a   1.000
_cell.length_b   1.000
_cell.length_c   1.000
_cell.angle_alpha   90.00
_cell.angle_beta   90.00
_cell.angle_gamma   90.00
#
_symmetry.space_group_name_H-M   'P 1'
#
loop_
_entity.id
_entity.type
_entity.pdbx_description
1 polymer ?
#
loop_
_entity_poly.entity_id
_entity_poly.type
_entity_poly.pdbx_seq_one_letter_code
_entity_poly.pdbx_strand_id
1 'polypeptide(L)'
;MDETDELLYPSVEKLVMEIVAVNHAWKVACELFGQDSPISISSRDLKTSLQICLLRSYAPEQVYLIEDKEAEGEQLYSLCLRTPIGERLYAEHLPIRIAQEVFANQELERFKKIPR
;
A
#
# COMPACT_ATOMS: atom_id res chain seq x y z
N MET A 1 -11.73 23.03 -7.64
CA MET A 1 -10.73 22.02 -8.02
C MET A 1 -11.39 21.23 -9.14
N ASP A 2 -10.75 21.11 -10.29
CA ASP A 2 -11.35 20.46 -11.47
C ASP A 2 -11.52 18.96 -11.20
N GLU A 3 -12.56 18.31 -11.73
CA GLU A 3 -12.78 16.85 -11.53
C GLU A 3 -11.59 16.04 -12.06
N THR A 4 -10.85 16.59 -13.04
CA THR A 4 -9.65 15.99 -13.58
C THR A 4 -8.47 16.01 -12.61
N ASP A 5 -8.35 17.03 -11.75
CA ASP A 5 -7.30 17.14 -10.74
C ASP A 5 -7.49 16.08 -9.63
N GLU A 6 -8.73 15.77 -9.24
CA GLU A 6 -9.02 14.71 -8.26
C GLU A 6 -8.75 13.29 -8.81
N LEU A 7 -8.81 13.11 -10.13
CA LEU A 7 -8.46 11.84 -10.78
C LEU A 7 -6.94 11.66 -10.89
N LEU A 8 -6.20 12.74 -11.12
CA LEU A 8 -4.74 12.71 -11.28
C LEU A 8 -3.99 12.80 -9.95
N TYR A 9 -4.61 13.41 -8.94
CA TYR A 9 -4.05 13.61 -7.60
C TYR A 9 -5.08 13.19 -6.52
N PRO A 10 -5.41 11.89 -6.44
CA PRO A 10 -6.38 11.40 -5.47
C PRO A 10 -5.86 11.64 -4.05
N SER A 11 -6.73 12.10 -3.15
CA SER A 11 -6.35 12.34 -1.75
C SER A 11 -5.78 11.08 -1.09
N VAL A 12 -4.97 11.27 -0.04
CA VAL A 12 -4.41 10.17 0.73
C VAL A 12 -5.51 9.25 1.28
N GLU A 13 -6.63 9.82 1.72
CA GLU A 13 -7.79 9.07 2.21
C GLU A 13 -8.41 8.19 1.12
N LYS A 14 -8.57 8.73 -0.09
CA LYS A 14 -9.14 7.97 -1.21
C LYS A 14 -8.25 6.79 -1.58
N LEU A 15 -6.94 7.02 -1.74
CA LEU A 15 -5.99 5.94 -2.02
C LEU A 15 -5.98 4.87 -0.92
N VAL A 16 -6.01 5.27 0.35
CA VAL A 16 -6.05 4.33 1.48
C VAL A 16 -7.33 3.48 1.44
N MET A 17 -8.49 4.09 1.20
CA MET A 17 -9.76 3.37 1.07
C MET A 17 -9.75 2.39 -0.12
N GLU A 18 -9.21 2.81 -1.26
CA GLU A 18 -9.08 1.96 -2.46
C GLU A 18 -8.14 0.78 -2.21
N ILE A 19 -6.97 0.99 -1.60
CA ILE A 19 -6.03 -0.10 -1.25
C ILE A 19 -6.71 -1.13 -0.35
N VAL A 20 -7.46 -0.68 0.66
CA VAL A 20 -8.19 -1.56 1.58
C VAL A 20 -9.25 -2.36 0.84
N ALA A 21 -10.05 -1.71 0.00
CA ALA A 21 -11.10 -2.37 -0.77
C ALA A 21 -10.52 -3.43 -1.71
N VAL A 22 -9.44 -3.12 -2.44
CA VAL A 22 -8.77 -4.06 -3.34
C VAL A 22 -8.10 -5.20 -2.56
N ASN A 23 -7.52 -4.93 -1.38
CA ASN A 23 -6.98 -5.98 -0.51
C ASN A 23 -8.05 -6.95 -0.01
N HIS A 24 -9.24 -6.46 0.32
CA HIS A 24 -10.38 -7.31 0.67
C HIS A 24 -10.83 -8.15 -0.53
N ALA A 25 -10.94 -7.55 -1.71
CA ALA A 25 -11.27 -8.26 -2.94
C ALA A 25 -10.25 -9.36 -3.28
N TRP A 26 -8.95 -9.08 -3.12
CA TRP A 26 -7.87 -10.05 -3.29
C TRP A 26 -8.00 -11.24 -2.33
N LYS A 27 -8.29 -11.00 -1.04
CA LYS A 27 -8.48 -12.08 -0.06
C LYS A 27 -9.65 -12.99 -0.46
N VAL A 28 -10.79 -12.41 -0.83
CA VAL A 28 -11.97 -13.15 -1.31
C VAL A 28 -11.64 -13.92 -2.59
N ALA A 29 -10.92 -13.32 -3.54
CA ALA A 29 -10.49 -13.99 -4.76
C ALA A 29 -9.58 -15.20 -4.47
N CYS A 30 -8.65 -15.06 -3.53
CA CYS A 30 -7.79 -16.16 -3.09
C CYS A 30 -8.59 -17.31 -2.47
N GLU A 31 -9.59 -17.00 -1.65
CA GLU A 31 -10.45 -17.99 -1.01
C GLU A 31 -11.31 -18.77 -2.02
N LEU A 32 -11.86 -18.07 -3.03
CA LEU A 32 -12.77 -18.67 -4.01
C LEU A 32 -12.07 -19.37 -5.17
N PHE A 33 -10.94 -18.84 -5.63
CA PHE A 33 -10.29 -19.27 -6.88
C PHE A 33 -8.85 -19.74 -6.70
N GLY A 34 -8.28 -19.61 -5.49
CA GLY A 34 -6.88 -19.90 -5.21
C GLY A 34 -5.96 -18.69 -5.43
N GLN A 35 -4.78 -18.71 -4.81
CA GLN A 35 -3.82 -17.59 -4.86
C GLN A 35 -3.24 -17.37 -6.28
N ASP A 36 -3.08 -18.44 -7.05
CA ASP A 36 -2.49 -18.41 -8.40
C ASP A 36 -3.53 -18.16 -9.51
N SER A 37 -4.79 -17.89 -9.14
CA SER A 37 -5.81 -17.59 -10.13
C SER A 37 -5.55 -16.23 -10.81
N PRO A 38 -5.94 -16.04 -12.09
CA PRO A 38 -5.75 -14.77 -12.78
C PRO A 38 -6.39 -13.57 -12.06
N ILE A 39 -7.53 -13.78 -11.38
CA ILE A 39 -8.23 -12.72 -10.65
C ILE A 39 -7.53 -12.37 -9.33
N SER A 40 -6.99 -13.37 -8.62
CA SER A 40 -6.18 -13.17 -7.43
C SER A 40 -4.90 -12.41 -7.77
N ILE A 41 -4.20 -12.82 -8.83
CA ILE A 41 -2.99 -12.15 -9.32
C ILE A 41 -3.29 -10.70 -9.71
N SER A 42 -4.32 -10.47 -10.54
CA SER A 42 -4.68 -9.12 -10.98
C SER A 42 -5.07 -8.20 -9.82
N SER A 43 -5.80 -8.72 -8.83
CA SER A 43 -6.20 -7.94 -7.65
C SER A 43 -5.00 -7.60 -6.75
N ARG A 44 -4.08 -8.54 -6.57
CA ARG A 44 -2.81 -8.32 -5.86
C ARG A 44 -2.00 -7.23 -6.56
N ASP A 45 -1.82 -7.33 -7.88
CA ASP A 45 -0.99 -6.40 -8.64
C ASP A 45 -1.61 -4.99 -8.66
N LEU A 46 -2.95 -4.89 -8.70
CA LEU A 46 -3.67 -3.62 -8.54
C LEU A 46 -3.46 -3.01 -7.14
N LYS A 47 -3.58 -3.82 -6.07
CA LYS A 47 -3.28 -3.38 -4.70
C LYS A 47 -1.85 -2.83 -4.63
N THR A 48 -0.87 -3.56 -5.16
CA THR A 48 0.54 -3.13 -5.17
C THR A 48 0.71 -1.82 -5.95
N SER A 49 0.04 -1.65 -7.09
CA SER A 49 0.09 -0.41 -7.87
C SER A 49 -0.47 0.79 -7.11
N LEU A 50 -1.56 0.62 -6.36
CA LEU A 50 -2.11 1.66 -5.50
C LEU A 50 -1.18 1.99 -4.31
N GLN A 51 -0.55 0.98 -3.70
CA GLN A 51 0.45 1.18 -2.65
C GLN A 51 1.68 1.96 -3.17
N ILE A 52 2.11 1.68 -4.41
CA ILE A 52 3.16 2.45 -5.10
C ILE A 52 2.74 3.90 -5.29
N CYS A 53 1.52 4.15 -5.77
CA CYS A 53 0.99 5.49 -5.96
C CYS A 53 0.97 6.28 -4.64
N LEU A 54 0.48 5.64 -3.56
CA LEU A 54 0.42 6.23 -2.23
C LEU A 54 1.81 6.64 -1.73
N LEU A 55 2.79 5.74 -1.79
CA LEU A 55 4.16 6.02 -1.31
C LEU A 55 4.85 7.10 -2.14
N ARG A 56 4.75 7.05 -3.47
CA ARG A 56 5.39 8.05 -4.34
C ARG A 56 4.81 9.45 -4.16
N SER A 57 3.54 9.55 -3.84
CA SER A 57 2.82 10.83 -3.73
C SER A 57 2.88 11.43 -2.34
N TYR A 58 2.93 10.61 -1.29
CA TYR A 58 2.67 11.04 0.08
C TYR A 58 3.73 10.65 1.11
N ALA A 59 4.75 9.86 0.73
CA ALA A 59 5.80 9.47 1.64
C ALA A 59 7.05 10.36 1.52
N PRO A 60 7.72 10.66 2.65
CA PRO A 60 7.44 10.16 4.01
C PRO A 60 6.51 11.06 4.85
N GLU A 61 5.96 12.13 4.30
CA GLU A 61 5.28 13.20 5.07
C GLU A 61 3.94 12.78 5.65
N GLN A 62 3.16 11.96 4.93
CA GLN A 62 1.83 11.52 5.37
C GLN A 62 1.74 10.00 5.52
N VAL A 63 2.54 9.25 4.74
CA VAL A 63 2.65 7.80 4.82
C VAL A 63 4.12 7.41 4.91
N TYR A 64 4.46 6.34 5.62
CA TYR A 64 5.84 5.84 5.66
C TYR A 64 5.89 4.32 5.85
N LEU A 65 6.99 3.70 5.44
CA LEU A 65 7.25 2.28 5.66
C LEU A 65 7.91 2.04 7.02
N ILE A 66 7.44 1.01 7.71
CA ILE A 66 8.11 0.40 8.85
C ILE A 66 8.10 -1.11 8.68
N GLU A 67 9.18 -1.78 9.04
CA GLU A 67 9.21 -3.25 9.08
C GLU A 67 8.25 -3.74 10.16
N ASP A 68 7.38 -4.67 9.79
CA ASP A 68 6.52 -5.39 10.72
C ASP A 68 7.35 -6.47 11.41
N LYS A 69 7.64 -6.24 12.69
CA LYS A 69 8.44 -7.15 13.52
C LYS A 69 7.64 -8.34 14.04
N GLU A 70 6.32 -8.31 13.91
CA GLU A 70 5.41 -9.36 14.38
C GLU A 70 4.95 -10.28 13.23
N ALA A 71 5.33 -9.97 11.99
CA ALA A 71 5.00 -10.80 10.83
C ALA A 71 5.60 -12.21 10.95
N GLU A 72 4.74 -13.22 11.01
CA GLU A 72 5.12 -14.63 10.93
C GLU A 72 5.22 -15.07 9.45
N GLY A 73 6.38 -15.59 9.05
CA GLY A 73 6.61 -16.10 7.69
C GLY A 73 7.36 -15.12 6.79
N GLU A 74 6.66 -14.46 5.86
CA GLU A 74 7.27 -13.49 4.95
C GLU A 74 7.49 -12.15 5.66
N GLN A 75 8.63 -11.50 5.41
CA GLN A 75 8.89 -10.17 5.95
C GLN A 75 7.99 -9.12 5.28
N LEU A 76 7.33 -8.30 6.09
CA LEU A 76 6.38 -7.29 5.63
C LEU A 76 6.82 -5.88 6.04
N TYR A 77 6.52 -4.91 5.19
CA TYR A 77 6.38 -3.52 5.60
C TYR A 77 4.92 -3.21 5.93
N SER A 78 4.68 -2.48 7.01
CA SER A 78 3.43 -1.77 7.24
C SER A 78 3.52 -0.37 6.61
N LEU A 79 2.51 0.01 5.81
CA LEU A 79 2.38 1.37 5.27
C LEU A 79 1.68 2.26 6.29
N CYS A 80 2.43 2.79 7.25
CA CYS A 80 1.88 3.56 8.36
C CYS A 80 1.42 4.95 7.93
N LEU A 81 0.31 5.40 8.51
CA LEU A 81 -0.22 6.75 8.36
C LEU A 81 0.32 7.66 9.47
N ARG A 82 0.77 8.87 9.13
CA ARG A 82 1.18 9.88 10.13
C ARG A 82 -0.01 10.45 10.91
N THR A 83 -1.15 10.55 10.23
CA THR A 83 -2.43 10.96 10.78
C THR A 83 -3.41 9.82 10.51
N PRO A 84 -4.13 9.31 11.53
CA PRO A 84 -5.13 8.28 11.31
C PRO A 84 -6.19 8.71 10.30
N ILE A 85 -6.63 7.79 9.46
CA ILE A 85 -7.73 8.01 8.51
C ILE A 85 -8.88 7.11 8.94
N GLY A 86 -9.92 7.70 9.53
CA GLY A 86 -10.91 6.97 10.30
C GLY A 86 -10.25 6.24 11.47
N GLU A 87 -10.48 4.93 11.59
CA GLU A 87 -9.88 4.08 12.62
C GLU A 87 -8.54 3.46 12.19
N ARG A 88 -8.07 3.74 10.96
CA ARG A 88 -6.87 3.10 10.40
C ARG A 88 -5.62 3.86 10.78
N LEU A 89 -4.62 3.10 11.21
CA LEU A 89 -3.24 3.57 11.46
C LEU A 89 -2.28 3.21 10.32
N TYR A 90 -2.70 2.36 9.38
CA TYR A 90 -1.90 1.91 8.25
C TYR A 90 -2.78 1.55 7.04
N ALA A 91 -2.19 1.62 5.84
CA ALA A 91 -2.81 1.40 4.53
C ALA A 91 -2.60 -0.04 4.01
N GLU A 92 -2.61 -1.04 4.89
CA GLU A 92 -2.24 -2.44 4.63
C GLU A 92 -0.72 -2.73 4.58
N HIS A 93 -0.39 -4.03 4.54
CA HIS A 93 0.97 -4.55 4.45
C HIS A 93 1.43 -4.74 3.00
N LEU A 94 2.73 -4.61 2.79
CA LEU A 94 3.45 -4.86 1.54
C LEU A 94 4.65 -5.79 1.83
N PRO A 95 4.76 -6.95 1.18
CA PRO A 95 5.94 -7.79 1.33
C PRO A 95 7.23 -7.09 0.95
N ILE A 96 8.28 -7.26 1.75
CA ILE A 96 9.59 -6.63 1.49
C ILE A 96 10.13 -7.07 0.13
N ARG A 97 9.95 -8.34 -0.25
CA ARG A 97 10.35 -8.85 -1.56
C ARG A 97 9.68 -8.08 -2.70
N ILE A 98 8.38 -7.84 -2.61
CA ILE A 98 7.64 -7.07 -3.63
C ILE A 98 8.09 -5.61 -3.63
N ALA A 99 8.31 -5.01 -2.46
CA ALA A 99 8.83 -3.65 -2.35
C ALA A 99 10.19 -3.50 -3.07
N GLN A 100 11.09 -4.47 -2.89
CA GLN A 100 12.41 -4.50 -3.54
C GLN A 100 12.32 -4.77 -5.06
N GLU A 101 11.26 -5.42 -5.54
CA GLU A 101 11.03 -5.64 -6.98
C GLU A 101 10.52 -4.39 -7.68
N VAL A 102 9.71 -3.55 -7.02
CA VAL A 102 9.00 -2.43 -7.67
C VAL A 102 9.61 -1.05 -7.38
N PHE A 103 10.44 -0.92 -6.35
CA PHE A 103 11.07 0.34 -5.97
C PHE A 103 12.58 0.30 -6.09
N ALA A 104 13.18 1.44 -6.44
CA ALA A 104 14.62 1.61 -6.29
C ALA A 104 14.99 1.70 -4.80
N ASN A 105 16.20 1.23 -4.43
CA ASN A 105 16.69 1.33 -3.04
C ASN A 105 16.63 2.77 -2.48
N GLN A 106 16.88 3.78 -3.32
CA GLN A 106 16.79 5.19 -2.92
C GLN A 106 15.35 5.60 -2.57
N GLU A 107 14.35 5.06 -3.28
CA GLU A 107 12.94 5.29 -2.96
C GLU A 107 12.60 4.63 -1.61
N LEU A 108 13.03 3.38 -1.39
CA LEU A 108 12.79 2.66 -0.14
C LEU A 108 13.38 3.41 1.07
N GLU A 109 14.59 3.96 0.96
CA GLU A 109 15.18 4.79 2.01
C GLU A 109 14.37 6.08 2.24
N ARG A 110 13.89 6.73 1.16
CA ARG A 110 13.04 7.92 1.24
C ARG A 110 11.70 7.65 1.92
N PHE A 111 11.15 6.46 1.76
CA PHE A 111 9.85 6.09 2.32
C PHE A 111 9.90 5.76 3.82
N LYS A 112 11.08 5.65 4.42
CA LYS A 112 11.22 5.39 5.85
C LYS A 112 10.73 6.56 6.70
N LYS A 113 10.39 6.27 7.95
CA LYS A 113 9.93 7.28 8.91
C LYS A 113 11.01 8.34 9.18
N ILE A 114 10.74 9.58 8.81
CA ILE A 114 11.54 10.74 9.26
C ILE A 114 11.14 11.13 10.71
N PRO A 115 12.09 11.43 11.61
CA PRO A 115 11.82 12.06 12.91
C PRO A 115 11.00 13.34 12.76
N ARG A 116 10.13 13.64 13.72
CA ARG A 116 9.44 14.95 13.78
C ARG A 116 10.33 16.00 14.39
#